data_AF-A0A966W311-F1
#
_entry.id   AF-A0A966W311-F1
#
_cell.length_a   1.000
_cell.length_b   1.000
_cell.length_c   1.000
_cell.angle_alpha   90.00
_cell.angle_beta   90.00
_cell.angle_gamma   90.00
#
_symmetry.space_group_name_H-M   'P 1'
#
loop_
_entity.id
_entity.type
_entity.pdbx_description
1 polymer ?
#
loop_
_entity_poly.entity_id
_entity_poly.type
_entity_poly.pdbx_seq_one_letter_code
_entity_poly.pdbx_strand_id
1 'polypeptide(L)'
;MRWWLFLTFLLVTSCRGEPTAVVNETCNRNYNRINAELEATNYCITYKDCTTVKFGCPFGCYYALNKDADVNYFTQQMRLYRQECNTCEYQCAPEARRLQCINHRCTIGFEADIHPKQDKWRVYRDPEDERVLNVPPPPKGTADQPKQKLLQPFTR
;
A
#
# COMPACT_ATOMS: atom_id res chain seq x y z
N MET A 1 28.75 -44.28 53.46
CA MET A 1 27.60 -43.66 52.77
C MET A 1 27.61 -42.18 53.11
N ARG A 2 28.09 -41.33 52.18
CA ARG A 2 28.32 -39.89 52.38
C ARG A 2 27.11 -39.12 51.87
N TRP A 3 26.42 -38.44 52.78
CA TRP A 3 25.15 -37.75 52.57
C TRP A 3 25.36 -36.25 52.75
N TRP A 4 26.19 -35.63 51.91
CA TRP A 4 26.47 -34.19 51.91
C TRP A 4 26.83 -33.76 50.50
N LEU A 5 25.87 -33.21 49.76
CA LEU A 5 26.05 -32.30 48.61
C LEU A 5 24.66 -31.85 48.11
N PHE A 6 23.85 -31.32 49.02
CA PHE A 6 22.74 -30.42 48.68
C PHE A 6 23.17 -29.02 49.07
N LEU A 7 24.04 -28.39 48.28
CA LEU A 7 24.37 -26.99 48.49
C LEU A 7 24.60 -26.28 47.15
N THR A 8 23.79 -25.24 46.98
CA THR A 8 24.06 -24.02 46.21
C THR A 8 24.21 -24.15 44.70
N PHE A 9 23.08 -24.11 43.99
CA PHE A 9 22.98 -23.23 42.82
C PHE A 9 21.54 -22.72 42.72
N LEU A 10 21.16 -21.89 43.71
CA LEU A 10 20.07 -20.92 43.59
C LEU A 10 20.52 -19.93 42.50
N LEU A 11 20.25 -20.27 41.24
CA LEU A 11 20.20 -19.30 40.16
C LEU A 11 19.13 -18.29 40.56
N VAL A 12 19.59 -17.19 41.15
CA VAL A 12 18.87 -15.93 41.18
C VAL A 12 18.80 -15.49 39.73
N THR A 13 17.90 -16.11 38.97
CA THR A 13 17.44 -15.62 37.68
C THR A 13 16.71 -14.34 38.01
N SER A 14 17.49 -13.27 38.08
CA SER A 14 17.02 -11.91 38.16
C SER A 14 16.15 -11.71 36.93
N CYS A 15 14.84 -11.87 37.09
CA CYS A 15 13.86 -11.38 36.14
C CYS A 15 14.05 -9.87 36.09
N ARG A 16 14.99 -9.40 35.27
CA ARG A 16 14.94 -8.07 34.69
C ARG A 16 13.66 -8.07 33.87
N GLY A 17 12.56 -7.61 34.48
CA GLY A 17 11.38 -7.23 33.73
C GLY A 17 11.85 -6.21 32.70
N GLU A 18 11.90 -6.63 31.44
CA GLU A 18 12.06 -5.69 30.35
C GLU A 18 10.95 -4.65 30.49
N PRO A 19 11.26 -3.35 30.36
CA PRO A 19 10.22 -2.35 30.29
C PRO A 19 9.38 -2.71 29.07
N THR A 20 8.21 -3.30 29.31
CA THR A 20 7.20 -3.45 28.29
C THR A 20 6.87 -2.02 27.91
N ALA A 21 7.27 -1.62 26.71
CA ALA A 21 6.75 -0.43 26.09
C ALA A 21 5.23 -0.59 26.21
N VAL A 22 4.61 0.22 27.08
CA VAL A 22 3.16 0.21 27.27
C VAL A 22 2.62 0.78 25.97
N VAL A 23 2.45 -0.10 24.99
CA VAL A 23 1.81 0.24 23.74
C VAL A 23 0.41 0.65 24.14
N ASN A 24 0.08 1.91 23.96
CA ASN A 24 -1.22 2.43 24.34
C ASN A 24 -2.27 1.70 23.48
N GLU A 25 -2.91 0.68 24.03
CA GLU A 25 -3.85 -0.19 23.32
C GLU A 25 -4.99 0.63 22.69
N THR A 26 -5.41 1.71 23.35
CA THR A 26 -6.41 2.65 22.84
C THR A 26 -5.90 3.32 21.57
N CYS A 27 -4.64 3.73 21.54
CA CYS A 27 -4.02 4.31 20.35
C CYS A 27 -3.91 3.31 19.21
N ASN A 28 -3.43 2.09 19.47
CA ASN A 28 -3.41 1.06 18.44
C ASN A 28 -4.81 0.76 17.89
N ARG A 29 -5.81 0.69 18.76
CA ARG A 29 -7.21 0.48 18.35
C ARG A 29 -7.72 1.61 17.48
N ASN A 30 -7.50 2.86 17.89
CA ASN A 30 -7.94 4.04 17.14
C ASN A 30 -7.21 4.17 15.80
N TYR A 31 -5.91 3.88 15.77
CA TYR A 31 -5.11 3.85 14.54
C TYR A 31 -5.68 2.83 13.55
N ASN A 32 -5.85 1.58 14.01
CA ASN A 32 -6.37 0.49 13.17
C ASN A 32 -7.77 0.79 12.64
N ARG A 33 -8.64 1.37 13.48
CA ARG A 33 -9.98 1.79 13.07
C ARG A 33 -9.94 2.84 11.97
N ILE A 34 -9.22 3.94 12.17
CA ILE A 34 -9.10 5.03 11.18
C ILE A 34 -8.49 4.49 9.88
N ASN A 35 -7.46 3.65 9.96
CA ASN A 35 -6.82 3.07 8.79
C ASN A 35 -7.77 2.15 8.00
N ALA A 36 -8.56 1.33 8.68
CA ALA A 36 -9.56 0.48 8.03
C ALA A 36 -10.67 1.31 7.34
N GLU A 37 -11.11 2.40 7.97
CA GLU A 37 -12.10 3.31 7.38
C GLU A 37 -11.54 4.03 6.15
N LEU A 38 -10.28 4.47 6.17
CA LEU A 38 -9.60 5.05 5.00
C LEU A 38 -9.53 4.04 3.85
N GLU A 39 -9.11 2.81 4.12
CA GLU A 39 -9.05 1.73 3.12
C GLU A 39 -10.42 1.43 2.51
N ALA A 40 -11.50 1.50 3.31
CA ALA A 40 -12.86 1.32 2.82
C ALA A 40 -13.29 2.42 1.83
N THR A 41 -12.69 3.62 1.92
CA THR A 41 -12.93 4.72 0.97
C THR A 41 -12.04 4.68 -0.27
N ASN A 42 -11.09 3.73 -0.34
CA ASN A 42 -10.16 3.58 -1.45
C ASN A 42 -10.79 2.77 -2.60
N TYR A 43 -11.77 3.34 -3.30
CA TYR A 43 -12.43 2.68 -4.42
C TYR A 43 -12.69 3.62 -5.61
N CYS A 44 -12.71 3.05 -6.81
CA CYS A 44 -12.98 3.81 -8.05
C CYS A 44 -13.48 2.93 -9.20
N ILE A 45 -14.15 3.57 -10.17
CA ILE A 45 -14.42 3.01 -11.49
C ILE A 45 -13.44 3.60 -12.50
N THR A 46 -13.18 4.90 -12.39
CA THR A 46 -12.22 5.65 -13.22
C THR A 46 -11.33 6.52 -12.34
N TYR A 47 -10.21 7.02 -12.88
CA TYR A 47 -9.33 7.93 -12.13
C TYR A 47 -10.03 9.24 -11.71
N LYS A 48 -11.12 9.63 -12.40
CA LYS A 48 -11.92 10.82 -12.07
C LYS A 48 -12.75 10.65 -10.81
N ASP A 49 -12.87 9.43 -10.32
CA ASP A 49 -13.52 9.12 -9.04
C ASP A 49 -12.55 9.23 -7.88
N CYS A 50 -11.27 9.46 -8.14
CA CYS A 50 -10.24 9.58 -7.11
C CYS A 50 -9.95 11.04 -6.77
N THR A 51 -9.60 11.27 -5.51
CA THR A 51 -9.01 12.50 -5.01
C THR A 51 -7.79 12.19 -4.14
N THR A 52 -6.91 13.17 -3.94
CA THR A 52 -5.73 13.04 -3.07
C THR A 52 -5.89 13.93 -1.86
N VAL A 53 -5.64 13.38 -0.67
CA VAL A 53 -5.63 14.14 0.59
C VAL A 53 -4.30 14.00 1.29
N LYS A 54 -3.80 15.11 1.84
CA LYS A 54 -2.58 15.15 2.64
C LYS A 54 -2.93 15.10 4.13
N PHE A 55 -2.90 13.90 4.70
CA PHE A 55 -3.20 13.67 6.12
C PHE A 55 -1.97 13.82 7.02
N GLY A 56 -0.82 13.35 6.53
CA GLY A 56 0.45 13.38 7.24
C GLY A 56 0.61 12.27 8.27
N CYS A 57 1.62 12.41 9.11
CA CYS A 57 1.92 11.48 10.19
C CYS A 57 0.75 11.39 11.20
N PRO A 58 0.47 10.20 11.77
CA PRO A 58 1.15 8.92 11.55
C PRO A 58 0.61 8.09 10.38
N PHE A 59 -0.50 8.51 9.78
CA PHE A 59 -1.21 7.70 8.79
C PHE A 59 -0.48 7.65 7.45
N GLY A 60 0.38 8.60 7.13
CA GLY A 60 1.11 8.64 5.86
C GLY A 60 0.85 9.96 5.15
N CYS A 61 1.77 10.32 4.27
CA CYS A 61 1.77 11.67 3.73
C CYS A 61 0.58 11.97 2.83
N TYR A 62 0.25 11.05 1.94
CA TYR A 62 -0.77 11.25 0.93
C TYR A 62 -1.59 9.99 0.79
N TYR A 63 -2.90 10.17 0.74
CA TYR A 63 -3.87 9.11 0.49
C TYR A 63 -4.62 9.41 -0.79
N ALA A 64 -4.82 8.39 -1.61
CA ALA A 64 -5.77 8.40 -2.70
C ALA A 64 -7.06 7.74 -2.23
N LEU A 65 -8.17 8.43 -2.38
CA LEU A 65 -9.49 8.01 -1.88
C LEU A 65 -10.55 8.38 -2.91
N ASN A 66 -11.73 7.80 -2.79
CA ASN A 66 -12.86 8.20 -3.61
C ASN A 66 -13.20 9.68 -3.35
N LYS A 67 -13.49 10.45 -4.40
CA LYS A 67 -13.81 11.87 -4.33
C LYS A 67 -15.02 12.20 -3.44
N ASP A 68 -15.91 11.23 -3.27
CA ASP A 68 -17.13 11.36 -2.46
C ASP A 68 -16.91 10.96 -1.00
N ALA A 69 -15.68 10.59 -0.61
CA ALA A 69 -15.33 10.28 0.77
C ALA A 69 -15.39 11.53 1.68
N ASP A 70 -15.79 11.33 2.94
CA ASP A 70 -15.89 12.40 3.92
C ASP A 70 -14.50 12.82 4.48
N VAL A 71 -13.80 13.65 3.72
CA VAL A 71 -12.46 14.16 4.07
C VAL A 71 -12.47 14.94 5.39
N ASN A 72 -13.58 15.62 5.72
CA ASN A 72 -13.69 16.40 6.95
C ASN A 72 -13.74 15.49 8.17
N TYR A 73 -14.52 14.40 8.10
CA TYR A 73 -14.54 13.37 9.11
C TYR A 73 -13.14 12.81 9.39
N PHE A 74 -12.41 12.36 8.36
CA PHE A 74 -11.07 11.80 8.55
C PHE A 74 -10.09 12.81 9.12
N THR A 75 -10.13 14.06 8.65
CA THR A 75 -9.29 15.15 9.17
C THR A 75 -9.53 15.36 10.67
N GLN A 76 -10.79 15.33 11.10
CA GLN A 76 -11.16 15.45 12.50
C GLN A 76 -10.69 14.25 13.33
N GLN A 77 -10.91 13.01 12.86
CA GLN A 77 -10.47 11.79 13.55
C GLN A 77 -8.96 11.76 13.74
N MET A 78 -8.19 12.13 12.72
CA MET A 78 -6.73 12.18 12.82
C MET A 78 -6.22 13.29 13.73
N ARG A 79 -6.92 14.44 13.77
CA ARG A 79 -6.62 15.50 14.73
C ARG A 79 -6.80 15.01 16.17
N LEU A 80 -7.91 14.34 16.47
CA LEU A 80 -8.17 13.76 17.79
C LEU A 80 -7.13 12.70 18.14
N TYR A 81 -6.82 11.79 17.19
CA TYR A 81 -5.77 10.80 17.37
C TYR A 81 -4.42 11.45 17.75
N ARG A 82 -4.00 12.49 17.03
CA ARG A 82 -2.74 13.20 17.32
C ARG A 82 -2.72 13.88 18.69
N GLN A 83 -3.87 14.34 19.17
CA GLN A 83 -3.96 14.94 20.50
C GLN A 83 -3.80 13.90 21.62
N GLU A 84 -4.26 12.67 21.40
CA GLU A 84 -4.29 11.62 22.42
C GLU A 84 -3.07 10.70 22.39
N CYS A 85 -2.54 10.41 21.21
CA CYS A 85 -1.79 9.18 20.98
C CYS A 85 -0.35 9.33 20.48
N ASN A 86 0.00 10.38 19.73
CA ASN A 86 1.37 10.48 19.24
C ASN A 86 1.80 11.87 18.77
N THR A 87 3.10 12.11 18.91
CA THR A 87 3.90 13.16 18.27
C THR A 87 4.29 12.73 16.86
N CYS A 88 4.11 13.60 15.86
CA CYS A 88 4.55 13.32 14.49
C CYS A 88 6.08 13.14 14.42
N GLU A 89 6.54 12.01 13.91
CA GLU A 89 7.99 11.73 13.75
C GLU A 89 8.54 12.22 12.40
N TYR A 90 7.68 12.59 11.46
CA TYR A 90 8.12 13.00 10.11
C TYR A 90 7.25 14.09 9.50
N GLN A 91 7.86 14.84 8.58
CA GLN A 91 7.21 15.83 7.74
C GLN A 91 7.09 15.32 6.30
N CYS A 92 6.04 15.77 5.61
CA CYS A 92 5.72 15.31 4.27
C CYS A 92 6.21 16.31 3.22
N ALA A 93 7.07 15.85 2.32
CA ALA A 93 7.53 16.59 1.15
C ALA A 93 6.34 17.06 0.30
N PRO A 94 6.42 18.24 -0.33
CA PRO A 94 5.44 18.68 -1.33
C PRO A 94 5.69 17.94 -2.64
N GLU A 95 4.77 17.08 -3.07
CA GLU A 95 4.86 16.41 -4.37
C GLU A 95 3.61 16.56 -5.22
N ALA A 96 3.84 16.76 -6.51
CA ALA A 96 2.84 16.57 -7.55
C ALA A 96 2.63 15.07 -7.76
N ARG A 97 1.40 14.63 -7.61
CA ARG A 97 1.00 13.22 -7.63
C ARG A 97 -0.13 13.04 -8.61
N ARG A 98 0.01 12.11 -9.56
CA ARG A 98 -1.10 11.77 -10.47
C ARG A 98 -1.90 10.62 -9.90
N LEU A 99 -3.21 10.74 -9.99
CA LEU A 99 -4.15 9.72 -9.56
C LEU A 99 -4.39 8.71 -10.67
N GLN A 100 -4.47 7.44 -10.27
CA GLN A 100 -4.83 6.33 -11.14
C GLN A 100 -5.93 5.50 -10.48
N CYS A 101 -6.69 4.77 -11.30
CA CYS A 101 -7.62 3.76 -10.82
C CYS A 101 -7.15 2.40 -11.33
N ILE A 102 -6.56 1.60 -10.45
CA ILE A 102 -6.00 0.28 -10.78
C ILE A 102 -6.72 -0.74 -9.91
N ASN A 103 -7.25 -1.81 -10.52
CA ASN A 103 -7.97 -2.88 -9.80
C ASN A 103 -9.07 -2.33 -8.87
N HIS A 104 -9.86 -1.37 -9.37
CA HIS A 104 -10.92 -0.68 -8.61
C HIS A 104 -10.46 0.08 -7.37
N ARG A 105 -9.17 0.41 -7.26
CA ARG A 105 -8.57 1.16 -6.15
C ARG A 105 -7.88 2.41 -6.64
N CYS A 106 -8.01 3.48 -5.86
CA CYS A 106 -7.33 4.74 -6.12
C CYS A 106 -5.85 4.61 -5.74
N THR A 107 -4.94 4.86 -6.68
CA THR A 107 -3.51 4.79 -6.46
C THR A 107 -2.82 6.10 -6.82
N ILE A 108 -1.68 6.33 -6.17
CA ILE A 108 -0.83 7.49 -6.40
C ILE A 108 0.36 7.02 -7.26
N GLY A 109 0.45 7.48 -8.50
CA GLY A 109 1.60 7.23 -9.37
C GLY A 109 2.58 8.41 -9.37
N PHE A 110 3.87 8.13 -9.54
CA PHE A 110 4.87 9.16 -9.81
C PHE A 110 4.90 9.44 -11.31
N GLU A 111 5.20 10.68 -11.70
CA GLU A 111 5.19 11.10 -13.11
C GLU A 111 6.15 10.27 -13.99
N ALA A 112 7.23 9.72 -13.40
CA ALA A 112 8.16 8.82 -14.06
C ALA A 112 7.53 7.47 -14.48
N ASP A 113 6.43 7.08 -13.85
CA ASP A 113 5.70 5.83 -14.14
C ASP A 113 4.67 6.00 -15.28
N ILE A 114 4.51 7.23 -15.78
CA ILE A 114 3.46 7.62 -16.75
C ILE A 114 4.04 7.82 -18.15
N HIS A 115 5.22 7.28 -18.41
CA HIS A 115 5.62 6.97 -19.77
C HIS A 115 5.20 5.54 -20.09
N PRO A 116 4.14 5.32 -20.90
CA PRO A 116 4.21 4.17 -21.77
C PRO A 116 5.49 4.35 -22.58
N LYS A 117 6.51 3.53 -22.31
CA LYS A 117 7.42 3.09 -23.37
C LYS A 117 6.59 2.27 -24.37
N GLN A 118 5.62 2.91 -25.03
CA GLN A 118 5.26 2.51 -26.36
C GLN A 118 6.40 3.04 -27.23
N ASP A 119 7.07 2.09 -27.87
CA ASP A 119 8.00 2.31 -28.96
C ASP A 119 9.37 2.86 -28.54
N LYS A 120 10.22 1.93 -28.08
CA LYS A 120 11.48 1.57 -28.75
C LYS A 120 12.32 0.79 -27.74
N TRP A 121 12.13 -0.53 -27.72
CA TRP A 121 13.24 -1.41 -27.35
C TRP A 121 14.37 -1.09 -28.33
N ARG A 122 15.29 -0.19 -27.95
CA ARG A 122 16.64 -0.25 -28.51
C ARG A 122 17.16 -1.57 -27.99
N VAL A 123 17.10 -2.59 -28.84
CA VAL A 123 18.03 -3.72 -28.76
C VAL A 123 19.39 -3.05 -28.66
N TYR A 124 19.97 -3.04 -27.46
CA TYR A 124 21.41 -2.86 -27.33
C TYR A 124 21.99 -4.09 -27.99
N ARG A 125 22.22 -3.98 -29.30
CA ARG A 125 23.03 -4.93 -30.01
C ARG A 125 24.44 -4.56 -29.61
N ASP A 126 25.01 -5.33 -28.70
CA ASP A 126 26.44 -5.28 -28.46
C ASP A 126 27.11 -5.50 -29.82
N PRO A 127 28.02 -4.62 -30.29
CA PRO A 127 28.64 -4.76 -31.60
C PRO A 127 29.50 -6.02 -31.75
N GLU A 128 29.72 -6.76 -30.65
CA GLU A 128 30.70 -7.86 -30.58
C GLU A 128 30.08 -9.25 -30.33
N ASP A 129 28.78 -9.38 -30.08
CA ASP A 129 28.15 -10.70 -29.88
C ASP A 129 27.22 -11.05 -31.04
N GLU A 130 27.82 -11.38 -32.17
CA GLU A 130 27.15 -11.99 -33.33
C GLU A 130 26.99 -13.51 -33.17
N ARG A 131 26.80 -14.00 -31.93
CA ARG A 131 26.30 -15.37 -31.73
C ARG A 131 24.81 -15.41 -32.03
N VAL A 132 24.52 -15.76 -33.27
CA VAL A 132 23.20 -16.13 -33.77
C VAL A 132 22.64 -17.28 -32.93
N LEU A 133 21.98 -16.96 -31.82
CA LEU A 133 21.02 -17.86 -31.23
C LEU A 133 19.83 -17.89 -32.18
N ASN A 134 19.70 -18.98 -32.93
CA ASN A 134 18.47 -19.35 -33.63
C ASN A 134 17.37 -19.54 -32.59
N VAL A 135 16.76 -18.44 -32.13
CA VAL A 135 15.56 -18.48 -31.31
C VAL A 135 14.38 -18.69 -32.27
N PRO A 136 13.61 -19.78 -32.14
CA PRO A 136 12.45 -19.98 -32.98
C PRO A 136 11.43 -18.83 -32.76
N PRO A 137 10.70 -18.42 -33.82
CA PRO A 137 9.70 -17.38 -33.69
C PRO A 137 8.64 -17.79 -32.65
N PRO A 138 8.12 -16.85 -31.85
CA PRO A 138 7.04 -17.15 -30.93
C PRO A 138 5.83 -17.71 -31.69
N PRO A 139 5.11 -18.70 -31.14
CA PRO A 139 3.93 -19.25 -31.79
C PRO A 139 2.92 -18.12 -32.01
N LYS A 140 2.43 -18.00 -33.25
CA LYS A 140 1.34 -17.09 -33.61
C LYS A 140 0.08 -17.55 -32.87
N GLY A 141 -0.17 -16.95 -31.72
CA GLY A 141 -1.44 -17.07 -31.00
C GLY A 141 -2.55 -16.47 -31.87
N THR A 142 -3.44 -17.32 -32.32
CA THR A 142 -4.66 -17.00 -33.07
C THR A 142 -5.53 -16.04 -32.26
N ALA A 143 -5.76 -14.87 -32.83
CA ALA A 143 -6.89 -14.03 -32.48
C ALA A 143 -8.16 -14.75 -32.93
N ASP A 144 -8.97 -15.20 -31.97
CA ASP A 144 -10.41 -15.40 -32.15
C ASP A 144 -11.05 -15.58 -30.77
N GLN A 145 -11.64 -14.51 -30.25
CA GLN A 145 -12.77 -14.63 -29.32
C GLN A 145 -14.00 -13.93 -29.91
N PRO A 146 -15.15 -14.60 -29.94
CA PRO A 146 -16.35 -14.11 -30.60
C PRO A 146 -17.00 -12.97 -29.80
N LYS A 147 -17.44 -11.95 -30.55
CA LYS A 147 -18.31 -10.87 -30.09
C LYS A 147 -19.52 -11.45 -29.36
N GLN A 148 -19.60 -11.26 -28.04
CA GLN A 148 -20.87 -11.46 -27.33
C GLN A 148 -21.87 -10.39 -27.78
N LYS A 149 -22.96 -10.90 -28.34
CA LYS A 149 -24.06 -10.17 -28.96
C LYS A 149 -24.90 -9.52 -27.86
N LEU A 150 -24.97 -8.20 -27.92
CA LEU A 150 -25.90 -7.35 -27.17
C LEU A 150 -27.35 -7.82 -27.46
N LEU A 151 -28.08 -8.29 -26.45
CA LEU A 151 -29.53 -8.48 -26.51
C LEU A 151 -30.21 -7.41 -25.65
N GLN A 152 -31.09 -6.68 -26.32
CA GLN A 152 -31.86 -5.52 -25.88
C GLN A 152 -33.03 -5.90 -24.94
N PRO A 153 -33.68 -4.90 -24.30
CA PRO A 153 -34.61 -5.12 -23.20
C PRO A 153 -36.00 -5.51 -23.68
N PHE A 154 -36.70 -6.37 -22.93
CA PHE A 154 -38.13 -6.57 -23.07
C PHE A 154 -38.87 -5.91 -21.90
N THR A 155 -39.62 -4.87 -22.25
CA THR A 155 -40.76 -4.30 -21.54
C THR A 155 -41.86 -5.34 -21.33
N ARG A 156 -42.46 -5.35 -20.14
CA ARG A 156 -43.91 -5.20 -19.97
C ARG A 156 -44.23 -4.65 -18.58
#